data_AF-Q9XZF8-F1
#
_entry.id   AF-Q9XZF8-F1
#
_cell.length_a   1.000
_cell.length_b   1.000
_cell.length_c   1.000
_cell.angle_alpha   90.00
_cell.angle_beta   90.00
_cell.angle_gamma   90.00
#
_symmetry.space_group_name_H-M   'P 1'
#
loop_
_entity.id
_entity.type
_entity.pdbx_description
1 polymer ?
#
loop_
_entity_poly.entity_id
_entity_poly.type
_entity_poly.pdbx_seq_one_letter_code
_entity_poly.pdbx_strand_id
1 'polypeptide(L)'
;MPRSEMTRTLGFSVGLHAVAACFVPVALGVLHAEQSLQQQFAAFKQKYSRSYKDATEEAFRFRVFKQNMERAKEEAAANPYATFGVTRFSDMSPEEFRATYHNGAEYYAAALKRPRKVVNVSTGKAPPAIDWRKKGAVTPVKDQGQCHSSWAFSAIGNIEGQWKIAGHELTSLSEQMLVSCDTNDFGCGGGFSDPAFKWIVSSNKGNVFTEQSYPYASGGGNVPTCDKSGKVVGAKIRDRVDLPRDENAIAEWLAKKGPVAIAVDATSFQSYTGGVLTSCISEHLDHGVLLVGYDDTSKPPYWIIKNSWGKGWGEEGYIRIEKGTNQCLMKNLPSSAVVSGPPPPPPTPTFTQELCEGAECQSKCTKATFPTGKCVQLSGAGSVIASCGSNNLTQIVYPLSSSCSGFSVPLTVPLDKCLPIVIGSVMYECSDKAPTDPPG
;
A
#
# COMPACT_ATOMS: atom_id res chain seq x y z
N MET A 1 48.49 16.16 101.41
CA MET A 1 49.49 16.94 100.66
C MET A 1 50.19 16.02 99.67
N PRO A 2 50.47 16.43 98.42
CA PRO A 2 49.76 17.40 97.59
C PRO A 2 49.47 16.92 96.14
N ARG A 3 48.49 17.61 95.52
CA ARG A 3 48.35 18.06 94.12
C ARG A 3 48.99 17.27 92.96
N SER A 4 48.16 16.97 91.95
CA SER A 4 48.24 17.70 90.66
C SER A 4 46.94 17.54 89.85
N GLU A 5 46.23 18.65 89.64
CA GLU A 5 45.35 18.84 88.48
C GLU A 5 46.21 19.14 87.25
N MET A 6 45.81 18.66 86.06
CA MET A 6 45.58 19.50 84.86
C MET A 6 45.22 18.66 83.62
N THR A 7 43.96 18.80 83.20
CA THR A 7 43.48 19.20 81.87
C THR A 7 44.03 18.60 80.56
N ARG A 8 43.06 18.38 79.63
CA ARG A 8 43.13 18.39 78.14
C ARG A 8 43.63 17.07 77.48
N THR A 9 43.02 16.50 76.43
CA THR A 9 42.07 16.99 75.41
C THR A 9 41.37 15.77 74.78
N LEU A 10 40.05 15.78 74.58
CA LEU A 10 39.39 14.79 73.70
C LEU A 10 39.73 15.14 72.24
N GLY A 11 40.58 14.33 71.61
CA GLY A 11 40.76 14.35 70.15
C GLY A 11 39.75 13.40 69.50
N PHE A 12 38.63 13.92 69.02
CA PHE A 12 37.82 13.20 68.02
C PHE A 12 38.56 13.25 66.68
N SER A 13 39.31 12.20 66.37
CA SER A 13 39.69 11.93 64.98
C SER A 13 38.50 11.25 64.29
N VAL A 14 37.63 12.05 63.69
CA VAL A 14 36.72 11.55 62.65
C VAL A 14 37.61 11.31 61.43
N GLY A 15 38.11 10.09 61.31
CA GLY A 15 38.76 9.62 60.09
C GLY A 15 37.76 9.63 58.95
N LEU A 16 37.76 10.71 58.18
CA LEU A 16 37.08 10.89 56.91
C LEU A 16 37.71 9.96 55.85
N HIS A 17 37.51 8.65 55.94
CA HIS A 17 37.99 7.71 54.94
C HIS A 17 36.87 6.72 54.59
N ALA A 18 36.43 6.82 53.33
CA ALA A 18 35.56 5.90 52.57
C ALA A 18 34.17 6.44 52.19
N VAL A 19 34.14 7.59 51.50
CA VAL A 19 33.01 7.93 50.60
C VAL A 19 33.46 8.05 49.14
N ALA A 20 34.76 8.02 48.84
CA ALA A 20 35.30 8.23 47.48
C ALA A 20 35.22 6.99 46.54
N ALA A 21 34.95 5.78 47.05
CA ALA A 21 35.04 4.55 46.24
C ALA A 21 33.78 4.24 45.42
N CYS A 22 32.62 4.81 45.74
CA CYS A 22 31.37 4.58 44.98
C CYS A 22 31.12 5.59 43.84
N PHE A 23 31.82 6.73 43.80
CA PHE A 23 31.61 7.76 42.78
C PHE A 23 32.44 7.53 41.50
N VAL A 24 33.60 6.87 41.61
CA VAL A 24 34.51 6.64 40.47
C VAL A 24 33.89 5.70 39.41
N PRO A 25 33.27 4.54 39.75
CA PRO A 25 32.66 3.65 38.76
C PRO A 25 31.45 4.29 38.05
N VAL A 26 30.67 5.08 38.79
CA VAL A 26 29.50 5.80 38.24
C VAL A 26 29.94 6.90 37.28
N ALA A 27 30.94 7.71 37.64
CA ALA A 27 31.46 8.76 36.77
C ALA A 27 32.10 8.19 35.49
N LEU A 28 32.88 7.11 35.59
CA LEU A 28 33.41 6.40 34.42
C LEU A 28 32.30 5.82 33.55
N GLY A 29 31.26 5.22 34.13
CA GLY A 29 30.11 4.70 33.38
C GLY A 29 29.34 5.80 32.63
N VAL A 30 29.13 6.95 33.26
CA VAL A 30 28.48 8.13 32.64
C VAL A 30 29.32 8.67 31.48
N LEU A 31 30.64 8.79 31.65
CA LEU A 31 31.55 9.26 30.59
C LEU A 31 31.56 8.30 29.37
N HIS A 32 31.58 6.99 29.60
CA HIS A 32 31.54 6.01 28.50
C HIS A 32 30.18 6.02 27.77
N ALA A 33 29.07 6.14 28.50
CA ALA A 33 27.74 6.24 27.90
C ALA A 33 27.58 7.53 27.08
N GLU A 34 28.11 8.64 27.58
CA GLU A 34 28.15 9.90 26.84
C GLU A 34 28.96 9.75 25.55
N GLN A 35 30.20 9.26 25.64
CA GLN A 35 31.09 9.04 24.48
C GLN A 35 30.45 8.13 23.42
N SER A 36 29.72 7.09 23.84
CA SER A 36 28.95 6.23 22.94
C SER A 36 27.87 7.00 22.19
N LEU A 37 27.13 7.88 22.86
CA LEU A 37 26.08 8.70 22.22
C LEU A 37 26.67 9.75 21.26
N GLN A 38 27.83 10.34 21.56
CA GLN A 38 28.50 11.23 20.59
C GLN A 38 28.90 10.47 19.31
N GLN A 39 29.43 9.25 19.44
CA GLN A 39 29.78 8.43 18.28
C GLN A 39 28.54 8.05 17.46
N GLN A 40 27.45 7.67 18.12
CA GLN A 40 26.17 7.40 17.46
C GLN A 40 25.61 8.63 16.75
N PHE A 41 25.70 9.82 17.36
CA PHE A 41 25.26 11.06 16.74
C PHE A 41 26.13 11.43 15.52
N ALA A 42 27.45 11.27 15.59
CA ALA A 42 28.33 11.47 14.45
C ALA A 42 27.97 10.53 13.28
N ALA A 43 27.74 9.25 13.57
CA ALA A 43 27.29 8.27 12.57
C ALA A 43 25.90 8.62 12.01
N PHE A 44 24.97 9.08 12.86
CA PHE A 44 23.66 9.58 12.46
C PHE A 44 23.77 10.74 11.46
N LYS A 45 24.60 11.76 11.78
CA LYS A 45 24.81 12.90 10.89
C LYS A 45 25.36 12.46 9.53
N GLN A 46 26.32 11.53 9.52
CA GLN A 46 26.87 10.99 8.28
C GLN A 46 25.81 10.20 7.49
N LYS A 47 25.07 9.32 8.15
CA LYS A 47 24.06 8.45 7.51
C LYS A 47 22.93 9.25 6.86
N TYR A 48 22.47 10.32 7.52
CA TYR A 48 21.34 11.13 7.05
C TYR A 48 21.75 12.48 6.48
N SER A 49 23.04 12.65 6.19
CA SER A 49 23.62 13.89 5.62
C SER A 49 23.18 15.15 6.38
N ARG A 50 23.19 15.10 7.71
CA ARG A 50 22.78 16.23 8.57
C ARG A 50 23.90 17.26 8.66
N SER A 51 23.54 18.50 8.34
CA SER A 51 24.32 19.69 8.63
C SER A 51 23.46 20.66 9.44
N TYR A 52 24.10 21.38 10.36
CA TYR A 52 23.45 22.36 11.22
C TYR A 52 24.06 23.73 10.95
N LYS A 53 23.29 24.79 11.20
CA LYS A 53 23.66 26.18 10.94
C LYS A 53 24.92 26.59 11.69
N ASP A 54 25.01 26.21 12.96
CA ASP A 54 26.10 26.57 13.86
C ASP A 54 26.24 25.56 15.00
N ALA A 55 27.30 25.72 15.80
CA ALA A 55 27.58 24.85 16.94
C ALA A 55 26.49 24.89 18.03
N THR A 56 25.72 25.97 18.12
CA THR A 56 24.62 26.09 19.08
C THR A 56 23.45 25.21 18.65
N GLU A 57 23.08 25.25 17.38
CA GLU A 57 22.07 24.35 16.83
C GLU A 57 22.53 22.90 16.94
N GLU A 58 23.78 22.59 16.61
CA GLU A 58 24.29 21.22 16.71
C GLU A 58 24.26 20.69 18.16
N ALA A 59 24.63 21.51 19.14
CA ALA A 59 24.56 21.13 20.56
C ALA A 59 23.11 20.89 21.01
N PHE A 60 22.16 21.68 20.52
CA PHE A 60 20.73 21.46 20.74
C PHE A 60 20.26 20.14 20.10
N ARG A 61 20.58 19.91 18.83
CA ARG A 61 20.22 18.69 18.08
C ARG A 61 20.81 17.43 18.71
N PHE A 62 22.04 17.50 19.22
CA PHE A 62 22.63 16.42 20.00
C PHE A 62 21.89 16.16 21.32
N ARG A 63 21.44 17.20 22.02
CA ARG A 63 20.63 17.04 23.25
C ARG A 63 19.29 16.34 22.95
N VAL A 64 18.61 16.75 21.88
CA VAL A 64 17.38 16.12 21.39
C VAL A 64 17.64 14.66 21.01
N PHE A 65 18.74 14.39 20.30
CA PHE A 65 19.17 13.04 19.96
C PHE A 65 19.32 12.14 21.19
N LYS A 66 20.01 12.63 22.24
CA LYS A 66 20.14 11.88 23.51
C LYS A 66 18.77 11.57 24.13
N GLN A 67 17.88 12.56 24.20
CA GLN A 67 16.52 12.37 24.75
C GLN A 67 15.72 11.34 23.95
N ASN A 68 15.82 11.37 22.62
CA ASN A 68 15.14 10.40 21.76
C ASN A 68 15.72 8.98 21.88
N MET A 69 17.03 8.84 22.14
CA MET A 69 17.62 7.52 22.41
C MET A 69 17.16 6.94 23.74
N GLU A 70 16.93 7.76 24.77
CA GLU A 70 16.31 7.28 26.01
C GLU A 70 14.84 6.88 25.80
N ARG A 71 14.04 7.70 25.10
CA ARG A 71 12.66 7.33 24.73
C ARG A 71 12.60 6.06 23.89
N ALA A 72 13.54 5.86 22.96
CA ALA A 72 13.61 4.63 22.17
C ALA A 72 13.85 3.40 23.05
N LYS A 73 14.61 3.51 24.15
CA LYS A 73 14.76 2.41 25.11
C LYS A 73 13.47 2.13 25.88
N GLU A 74 12.75 3.17 26.29
CA GLU A 74 11.45 3.05 26.96
C GLU A 74 10.43 2.37 26.04
N GLU A 75 10.35 2.81 24.78
CA GLU A 75 9.49 2.20 23.76
C GLU A 75 9.86 0.74 23.49
N ALA A 76 11.15 0.42 23.40
CA ALA A 76 11.62 -0.96 23.23
C ALA A 76 11.26 -1.84 24.43
N ALA A 77 11.31 -1.31 25.65
CA ALA A 77 10.88 -2.03 26.85
C ALA A 77 9.37 -2.29 26.87
N ALA A 78 8.56 -1.34 26.39
CA ALA A 78 7.11 -1.47 26.28
C ALA A 78 6.66 -2.38 25.12
N ASN A 79 7.49 -2.53 24.09
CA ASN A 79 7.17 -3.26 22.87
C ASN A 79 8.21 -4.37 22.60
N PRO A 80 8.15 -5.51 23.33
CA PRO A 80 9.18 -6.55 23.29
C PRO A 80 9.37 -7.24 21.92
N TYR A 81 8.41 -7.06 20.99
CA TYR A 81 8.46 -7.61 19.64
C TYR A 81 8.88 -6.59 18.57
N ALA A 82 9.17 -5.34 18.95
CA ALA A 82 9.63 -4.28 18.06
C ALA A 82 11.02 -3.76 18.46
N THR A 83 11.71 -3.18 17.50
CA THR A 83 13.00 -2.53 17.68
C THR A 83 12.88 -1.04 17.45
N PHE A 84 13.54 -0.27 18.31
CA PHE A 84 13.59 1.18 18.25
C PHE A 84 15.04 1.65 18.30
N GLY A 85 15.30 2.82 17.75
CA GLY A 85 16.62 3.41 17.78
C GLY A 85 16.77 4.59 16.85
N VAL A 86 17.93 4.68 16.22
CA VAL A 86 18.28 5.79 15.34
C VAL A 86 17.47 5.72 14.04
N THR A 87 16.64 6.72 13.82
CA THR A 87 15.91 6.97 12.57
C THR A 87 16.35 8.32 12.00
N ARG A 88 15.87 8.68 10.81
CA ARG A 88 16.13 10.01 10.25
C ARG A 88 15.58 11.15 11.11
N PHE A 89 14.67 10.88 12.06
CA PHE A 89 14.01 11.87 12.91
C PHE A 89 14.63 11.99 14.30
N SER A 90 15.73 11.29 14.57
CA SER A 90 16.30 11.21 15.91
C SER A 90 16.81 12.55 16.45
N ASP A 91 17.05 13.56 15.61
CA ASP A 91 17.45 14.92 16.03
C ASP A 91 16.28 15.91 16.12
N MET A 92 15.03 15.45 16.02
CA MET A 92 13.83 16.28 16.16
C MET A 92 13.13 16.00 17.49
N SER A 93 12.67 17.04 18.19
CA SER A 93 11.85 16.82 19.39
C SER A 93 10.51 16.18 19.00
N PRO A 94 9.78 15.53 19.93
CA PRO A 94 8.44 15.01 19.63
C PRO A 94 7.48 16.09 19.14
N GLU A 95 7.64 17.31 19.65
CA GLU A 95 6.85 18.47 19.25
C GLU A 95 7.20 18.90 17.82
N GLU A 96 8.49 19.00 17.47
CA GLU A 96 8.93 19.29 16.10
C GLU A 96 8.48 18.19 15.13
N PHE A 97 8.60 16.92 15.54
CA PHE A 97 8.21 15.77 14.74
C PHE A 97 6.72 15.78 14.43
N ARG A 98 5.88 15.94 15.46
CA ARG A 98 4.43 16.08 15.32
C ARG A 98 4.08 17.27 14.43
N ALA A 99 4.69 18.43 14.67
CA ALA A 99 4.42 19.65 13.92
C ALA A 99 4.90 19.65 12.46
N THR A 100 5.70 18.66 12.04
CA THR A 100 6.26 18.58 10.68
C THR A 100 5.72 17.40 9.86
N TYR A 101 5.47 16.25 10.50
CA TYR A 101 5.17 14.99 9.81
C TYR A 101 3.76 14.47 10.04
N HIS A 102 3.10 14.91 11.12
CA HIS A 102 1.74 14.50 11.41
C HIS A 102 0.77 15.44 10.71
N ASN A 103 -0.41 14.91 10.42
CA ASN A 103 -1.56 15.68 9.97
C ASN A 103 -2.32 16.21 11.21
N GLY A 104 -3.07 17.29 11.06
CA GLY A 104 -3.77 17.92 12.19
C GLY A 104 -4.77 16.96 12.84
N ALA A 105 -4.60 16.66 14.13
CA ALA A 105 -5.48 15.75 14.88
C ALA A 105 -6.94 16.21 14.87
N GLU A 106 -7.17 17.51 14.75
CA GLU A 106 -8.48 18.15 14.61
C GLU A 106 -9.26 17.64 13.40
N TYR A 107 -8.60 17.35 12.27
CA TYR A 107 -9.26 16.84 11.07
C TYR A 107 -9.80 15.44 11.29
N TYR A 108 -9.03 14.58 11.97
CA TYR A 108 -9.48 13.24 12.31
C TYR A 108 -10.53 13.24 13.42
N ALA A 109 -10.42 14.15 14.41
CA ALA A 109 -11.44 14.33 15.43
C ALA A 109 -12.78 14.76 14.82
N ALA A 110 -12.77 15.64 13.81
CA ALA A 110 -13.96 15.99 13.04
C ALA A 110 -14.45 14.81 12.20
N ALA A 111 -13.54 14.07 11.53
CA ALA A 111 -13.88 12.91 10.72
C ALA A 111 -14.50 11.77 11.53
N LEU A 112 -14.16 11.60 12.82
CA LEU A 112 -14.76 10.59 13.70
C LEU A 112 -16.26 10.83 13.94
N LYS A 113 -16.70 12.09 13.85
CA LYS A 113 -18.08 12.54 14.09
C LYS A 113 -18.93 12.60 12.82
N ARG A 114 -18.31 12.45 11.63
CA ARG A 114 -19.03 12.58 10.36
C ARG A 114 -19.98 11.39 10.12
N PRO A 115 -21.07 11.58 9.35
CA PRO A 115 -21.86 10.47 8.83
C PRO A 115 -21.02 9.55 7.94
N ARG A 116 -21.16 8.22 8.13
CA ARG A 116 -20.40 7.20 7.39
C ARG A 116 -21.31 6.36 6.53
N LYS A 117 -20.93 6.13 5.28
CA LYS A 117 -21.61 5.20 4.36
C LYS A 117 -20.93 3.84 4.47
N VAL A 118 -21.27 3.11 5.54
CA VAL A 118 -20.60 1.85 5.89
C VAL A 118 -21.09 0.73 4.98
N VAL A 119 -20.16 0.06 4.30
CA VAL A 119 -20.45 -1.13 3.51
C VAL A 119 -20.62 -2.35 4.41
N ASN A 120 -21.53 -3.26 4.04
CA ASN A 120 -21.64 -4.55 4.72
C ASN A 120 -20.49 -5.47 4.32
N VAL A 121 -19.79 -6.03 5.29
CA VAL A 121 -18.68 -6.96 5.09
C VAL A 121 -18.94 -8.24 5.90
N SER A 122 -19.20 -9.34 5.20
CA SER A 122 -19.36 -10.66 5.82
C SER A 122 -17.99 -11.25 6.15
N THR A 123 -17.72 -11.42 7.44
CA THR A 123 -16.46 -11.92 8.01
C THR A 123 -16.39 -13.45 8.04
N GLY A 124 -15.19 -13.98 8.28
CA GLY A 124 -14.92 -15.41 8.53
C GLY A 124 -14.39 -16.20 7.33
N LYS A 125 -14.06 -15.53 6.22
CA LYS A 125 -13.50 -16.15 5.01
C LYS A 125 -12.13 -15.60 4.61
N ALA A 126 -11.61 -14.63 5.35
CA ALA A 126 -10.29 -14.08 5.13
C ALA A 126 -9.21 -15.17 5.30
N PRO A 127 -8.21 -15.26 4.39
CA PRO A 127 -7.08 -16.17 4.56
C PRO A 127 -6.25 -15.77 5.79
N PRO A 128 -5.44 -16.67 6.35
CA PRO A 128 -4.66 -16.36 7.56
C PRO A 128 -3.56 -15.30 7.33
N ALA A 129 -3.16 -15.04 6.09
CA ALA A 129 -2.22 -13.96 5.79
C ALA A 129 -2.45 -13.42 4.38
N ILE A 130 -2.20 -12.13 4.19
CA ILE A 130 -2.13 -11.49 2.87
C ILE A 130 -1.11 -10.37 2.87
N ASP A 131 -0.37 -10.26 1.76
CA ASP A 131 0.57 -9.16 1.53
C ASP A 131 0.41 -8.67 0.08
N TRP A 132 -0.23 -7.50 -0.09
CA TRP A 132 -0.47 -6.93 -1.42
C TRP A 132 0.80 -6.45 -2.11
N ARG A 133 1.92 -6.28 -1.38
CA ARG A 133 3.22 -5.98 -1.98
C ARG A 133 3.67 -7.15 -2.85
N LYS A 134 3.52 -8.38 -2.35
CA LYS A 134 3.85 -9.62 -3.07
C LYS A 134 2.92 -9.92 -4.24
N LYS A 135 1.71 -9.33 -4.23
CA LYS A 135 0.72 -9.44 -5.31
C LYS A 135 0.79 -8.30 -6.33
N GLY A 136 1.78 -7.41 -6.22
CA GLY A 136 1.99 -6.32 -7.16
C GLY A 136 0.90 -5.26 -7.15
N ALA A 137 0.19 -5.06 -6.03
CA ALA A 137 -0.87 -4.05 -5.87
C ALA A 137 -0.44 -2.89 -4.94
N VAL A 138 0.86 -2.69 -4.74
CA VAL A 138 1.42 -1.63 -3.90
C VAL A 138 2.62 -1.02 -4.62
N THR A 139 2.58 0.29 -4.88
CA THR A 139 3.69 1.06 -5.46
C THR A 139 4.85 1.22 -4.48
N PRO A 140 6.05 1.67 -4.92
CA PRO A 140 7.14 2.00 -4.01
C PRO A 140 6.73 3.00 -2.91
N VAL A 141 7.41 2.95 -1.76
CA VAL A 141 7.26 3.97 -0.71
C VAL A 141 7.71 5.33 -1.24
N LYS A 142 6.92 6.36 -0.94
CA LYS A 142 7.16 7.77 -1.28
C LYS A 142 7.50 8.56 -0.01
N ASP A 143 7.82 9.85 -0.16
CA ASP A 143 8.19 10.75 0.94
C ASP A 143 7.37 12.05 0.85
N GLN A 144 6.52 12.30 1.85
CA GLN A 144 5.70 13.50 1.95
C GLN A 144 6.52 14.75 2.32
N GLY A 145 7.73 14.57 2.86
CA GLY A 145 8.57 15.65 3.37
C GLY A 145 7.93 16.39 4.54
N GLN A 146 8.06 17.72 4.55
CA GLN A 146 7.60 18.63 5.61
C GLN A 146 6.15 19.13 5.39
N CYS A 147 5.40 18.46 4.53
CA CYS A 147 4.02 18.80 4.23
C CYS A 147 3.08 17.81 4.92
N HIS A 148 2.02 18.32 5.54
CA HIS A 148 1.02 17.48 6.23
C HIS A 148 0.04 16.83 5.23
N SER A 149 0.58 16.15 4.23
CA SER A 149 -0.15 15.55 3.10
C SER A 149 -0.35 14.05 3.23
N SER A 150 -0.11 13.44 4.39
CA SER A 150 -0.27 11.99 4.58
C SER A 150 -1.68 11.47 4.25
N TRP A 151 -2.70 12.31 4.43
CA TRP A 151 -4.07 12.05 3.98
C TRP A 151 -4.17 11.79 2.47
N ALA A 152 -3.42 12.54 1.65
CA ALA A 152 -3.35 12.39 0.20
C ALA A 152 -2.58 11.12 -0.18
N PHE A 153 -1.44 10.84 0.48
CA PHE A 153 -0.69 9.60 0.25
C PHE A 153 -1.50 8.35 0.60
N SER A 154 -2.26 8.38 1.70
CA SER A 154 -3.16 7.28 2.07
C SER A 154 -4.28 7.09 1.04
N ALA A 155 -4.90 8.18 0.59
CA ALA A 155 -5.94 8.14 -0.45
C ALA A 155 -5.39 7.58 -1.76
N ILE A 156 -4.27 8.13 -2.26
CA ILE A 156 -3.66 7.72 -3.51
C ILE A 156 -3.21 6.27 -3.46
N GLY A 157 -2.50 5.85 -2.42
CA GLY A 157 -2.06 4.47 -2.27
C GLY A 157 -3.22 3.46 -2.26
N ASN A 158 -4.38 3.84 -1.73
CA ASN A 158 -5.60 3.03 -1.83
C ASN A 158 -6.08 2.95 -3.29
N ILE A 159 -6.18 4.06 -4.01
CA ILE A 159 -6.65 4.07 -5.40
C ILE A 159 -5.73 3.24 -6.30
N GLU A 160 -4.41 3.35 -6.13
CA GLU A 160 -3.43 2.55 -6.89
C GLU A 160 -3.68 1.04 -6.70
N GLY A 161 -3.85 0.61 -5.45
CA GLY A 161 -4.15 -0.79 -5.12
C GLY A 161 -5.50 -1.24 -5.66
N GLN A 162 -6.55 -0.45 -5.46
CA GLN A 162 -7.89 -0.74 -5.99
C GLN A 162 -7.88 -0.86 -7.53
N TRP A 163 -7.19 0.06 -8.21
CA TRP A 163 -7.06 0.09 -9.66
C TRP A 163 -6.38 -1.18 -10.20
N LYS A 164 -5.25 -1.59 -9.60
CA LYS A 164 -4.57 -2.83 -9.98
C LYS A 164 -5.44 -4.07 -9.77
N ILE A 165 -6.13 -4.15 -8.63
CA ILE A 165 -6.99 -5.29 -8.28
C ILE A 165 -8.21 -5.38 -9.19
N ALA A 166 -8.68 -4.25 -9.71
CA ALA A 166 -9.75 -4.23 -10.71
C ALA A 166 -9.31 -4.74 -12.09
N GLY A 167 -8.04 -5.08 -12.30
CA GLY A 167 -7.53 -5.69 -13.53
C GLY A 167 -6.73 -4.74 -14.43
N HIS A 168 -6.44 -3.53 -13.96
CA HIS A 168 -5.59 -2.58 -14.70
C HIS A 168 -4.11 -2.75 -14.34
N GLU A 169 -3.24 -2.01 -15.00
CA GLU A 169 -1.83 -1.95 -14.61
C GLU A 169 -1.60 -1.18 -13.30
N LEU A 170 -0.54 -1.54 -12.58
CA LEU A 170 -0.17 -0.83 -11.36
C LEU A 170 0.47 0.49 -11.77
N THR A 171 -0.27 1.58 -11.58
CA THR A 171 0.13 2.93 -11.98
C THR A 171 0.42 3.76 -10.75
N SER A 172 1.57 4.43 -10.69
CA SER A 172 1.83 5.45 -9.67
C SER A 172 0.99 6.69 -9.95
N LEU A 173 0.21 7.13 -8.98
CA LEU A 173 -0.75 8.24 -9.09
C LEU A 173 -0.29 9.45 -8.27
N SER A 174 -0.81 10.63 -8.57
CA SER A 174 -0.33 11.92 -8.06
C SER A 174 -1.00 12.32 -6.75
N GLU A 175 -0.22 12.42 -5.67
CA GLU A 175 -0.66 13.12 -4.46
C GLU A 175 -0.72 14.64 -4.69
N GLN A 176 0.13 15.19 -5.55
CA GLN A 176 0.17 16.64 -5.82
C GLN A 176 -1.17 17.16 -6.37
N MET A 177 -1.86 16.34 -7.16
CA MET A 177 -3.22 16.64 -7.61
C MET A 177 -4.13 16.96 -6.42
N LEU A 178 -4.11 16.12 -5.39
CA LEU A 178 -4.94 16.34 -4.20
C LEU A 178 -4.43 17.55 -3.42
N VAL A 179 -3.12 17.61 -3.15
CA VAL A 179 -2.53 18.66 -2.31
C VAL A 179 -2.76 20.07 -2.89
N SER A 180 -2.70 20.24 -4.21
CA SER A 180 -2.88 21.54 -4.86
C SER A 180 -4.32 21.84 -5.25
N CYS A 181 -5.13 20.84 -5.62
CA CYS A 181 -6.43 21.06 -6.26
C CYS A 181 -7.64 20.69 -5.42
N ASP A 182 -7.47 19.85 -4.40
CA ASP A 182 -8.57 19.50 -3.51
C ASP A 182 -8.98 20.71 -2.68
N THR A 183 -10.23 21.12 -2.84
CA THR A 183 -10.82 22.25 -2.11
C THR A 183 -11.64 21.80 -0.90
N ASN A 184 -11.76 20.50 -0.65
CA ASN A 184 -12.40 19.94 0.55
C ASN A 184 -11.40 19.75 1.70
N ASP A 185 -10.11 19.65 1.38
CA ASP A 185 -8.98 19.52 2.30
C ASP A 185 -8.05 20.74 2.21
N PHE A 186 -6.97 20.77 2.99
CA PHE A 186 -6.17 21.98 3.23
C PHE A 186 -4.72 21.86 2.74
N GLY A 187 -4.45 21.02 1.73
CA GLY A 187 -3.11 20.83 1.17
C GLY A 187 -2.10 20.39 2.24
N CYS A 188 -1.03 21.16 2.44
CA CYS A 188 -0.06 20.93 3.53
C CYS A 188 -0.54 21.36 4.91
N GLY A 189 -1.72 21.97 5.03
CA GLY A 189 -2.38 22.27 6.30
C GLY A 189 -3.09 21.05 6.92
N GLY A 190 -3.26 19.97 6.16
CA GLY A 190 -3.89 18.73 6.61
C GLY A 190 -5.17 18.36 5.86
N GLY A 191 -5.75 17.23 6.23
CA GLY A 191 -6.94 16.70 5.55
C GLY A 191 -7.33 15.28 5.96
N PHE A 192 -8.23 14.65 5.22
CA PHE A 192 -8.59 13.25 5.44
C PHE A 192 -8.93 12.56 4.11
N SER A 193 -8.56 11.29 3.96
CA SER A 193 -8.67 10.58 2.67
C SER A 193 -10.10 10.49 2.11
N ASP A 194 -11.11 10.53 2.98
CA ASP A 194 -12.51 10.37 2.59
C ASP A 194 -13.12 11.63 1.90
N PRO A 195 -12.90 12.86 2.39
CA PRO A 195 -13.07 14.09 1.62
C PRO A 195 -12.33 14.10 0.28
N ALA A 196 -11.10 13.59 0.23
CA ALA A 196 -10.31 13.50 -0.99
C ALA A 196 -10.94 12.61 -2.07
N PHE A 197 -11.40 11.41 -1.69
CA PHE A 197 -12.17 10.56 -2.60
C PHE A 197 -13.44 11.25 -3.09
N LYS A 198 -14.14 11.97 -2.20
CA LYS A 198 -15.34 12.74 -2.57
C LYS A 198 -15.00 13.82 -3.60
N TRP A 199 -13.94 14.58 -3.38
CA TRP A 199 -13.50 15.63 -4.30
C TRP A 199 -13.13 15.05 -5.66
N ILE A 200 -12.38 13.95 -5.70
CA ILE A 200 -12.03 13.29 -6.96
C ILE A 200 -13.30 12.95 -7.75
N VAL A 201 -14.29 12.32 -7.12
CA VAL A 201 -15.56 11.93 -7.77
C VAL A 201 -16.36 13.16 -8.22
N SER A 202 -16.65 14.09 -7.31
CA SER A 202 -17.58 15.20 -7.57
C SER A 202 -16.98 16.33 -8.39
N SER A 203 -15.71 16.64 -8.16
CA SER A 203 -15.05 17.86 -8.62
C SER A 203 -13.95 17.59 -9.64
N ASN A 204 -13.45 16.34 -9.70
CA ASN A 204 -12.48 15.90 -10.72
C ASN A 204 -13.01 14.79 -11.65
N LYS A 205 -14.34 14.60 -11.70
CA LYS A 205 -15.03 13.64 -12.58
C LYS A 205 -14.55 12.19 -12.42
N GLY A 206 -14.08 11.85 -11.22
CA GLY A 206 -13.50 10.55 -10.89
C GLY A 206 -12.03 10.38 -11.32
N ASN A 207 -11.45 11.33 -12.05
CA ASN A 207 -10.13 11.18 -12.64
C ASN A 207 -9.02 11.39 -11.61
N VAL A 208 -7.98 10.56 -11.68
CA VAL A 208 -6.75 10.69 -10.89
C VAL A 208 -5.57 10.72 -11.83
N PHE A 209 -4.72 11.74 -11.70
CA PHE A 209 -3.56 11.89 -12.59
C PHE A 209 -2.40 10.97 -12.18
N THR A 210 -1.56 10.62 -13.15
CA THR A 210 -0.32 9.87 -12.88
C THR A 210 0.69 10.73 -12.14
N GLU A 211 1.49 10.12 -11.27
CA GLU A 211 2.62 10.77 -10.60
C GLU A 211 3.58 11.40 -11.64
N GLN A 212 3.83 10.68 -12.74
CA GLN A 212 4.73 11.13 -13.80
C GLN A 212 4.26 12.44 -14.46
N SER A 213 2.95 12.61 -14.67
CA SER A 213 2.43 13.83 -15.31
C SER A 213 2.19 14.96 -14.32
N TYR A 214 1.99 14.67 -13.04
CA TYR A 214 1.86 15.66 -11.97
C TYR A 214 2.69 15.28 -10.74
N PRO A 215 4.02 15.51 -10.76
CA PRO A 215 4.93 15.07 -9.71
C PRO A 215 4.70 15.76 -8.38
N TYR A 216 4.98 15.06 -7.28
CA TYR A 216 4.97 15.63 -5.94
C TYR A 216 6.04 16.72 -5.76
N ALA A 217 5.58 17.94 -5.53
CA ALA A 217 6.40 19.14 -5.38
C ALA A 217 6.24 19.81 -4.00
N SER A 218 5.38 19.26 -3.14
CA SER A 218 5.08 19.87 -1.83
C SER A 218 5.97 19.38 -0.69
N GLY A 219 7.01 18.57 -0.97
CA GLY A 219 7.90 18.01 0.05
C GLY A 219 8.60 19.04 0.94
N GLY A 220 8.74 20.28 0.48
CA GLY A 220 9.28 21.40 1.27
C GLY A 220 8.23 22.20 2.07
N GLY A 221 6.98 21.72 2.17
CA GLY A 221 5.88 22.39 2.87
C GLY A 221 5.13 23.44 2.05
N ASN A 222 5.65 23.82 0.88
CA ASN A 222 4.98 24.76 -0.03
C ASN A 222 3.95 24.04 -0.91
N VAL A 223 2.77 24.64 -1.10
CA VAL A 223 1.73 24.11 -1.99
C VAL A 223 1.70 24.92 -3.29
N PRO A 224 2.16 24.37 -4.42
CA PRO A 224 2.01 25.02 -5.73
C PRO A 224 0.53 25.18 -6.10
N THR A 225 0.23 26.18 -6.93
CA THR A 225 -1.12 26.37 -7.49
C THR A 225 -1.60 25.11 -8.22
N CYS A 226 -2.89 24.81 -8.11
CA CYS A 226 -3.52 23.76 -8.90
C CYS A 226 -3.32 23.98 -10.40
N ASP A 227 -2.75 23.00 -11.09
CA ASP A 227 -2.66 22.96 -12.55
C ASP A 227 -3.03 21.57 -13.07
N LYS A 228 -4.21 21.48 -13.67
CA LYS A 228 -4.73 20.24 -14.29
C LYS A 228 -4.43 20.17 -15.79
N SER A 229 -3.83 21.20 -16.38
CA SER A 229 -3.57 21.27 -17.81
C SER A 229 -2.53 20.23 -18.24
N GLY A 230 -2.82 19.49 -19.32
CA GLY A 230 -1.90 18.49 -19.90
C GLY A 230 -1.63 17.27 -19.02
N LYS A 231 -2.35 17.07 -17.91
CA LYS A 231 -2.12 15.96 -16.99
C LYS A 231 -2.74 14.66 -17.51
N VAL A 232 -2.05 13.54 -17.34
CA VAL A 232 -2.46 12.23 -17.84
C VAL A 232 -3.28 11.51 -16.78
N VAL A 233 -4.50 11.08 -17.13
CA VAL A 233 -5.36 10.29 -16.24
C VAL A 233 -4.78 8.88 -16.11
N GLY A 234 -4.38 8.49 -14.91
CA GLY A 234 -3.83 7.16 -14.61
C GLY A 234 -4.84 6.18 -14.02
N ALA A 235 -5.89 6.69 -13.37
CA ALA A 235 -6.96 5.89 -12.79
C ALA A 235 -8.27 6.66 -12.74
N LYS A 236 -9.38 5.94 -12.57
CA LYS A 236 -10.71 6.52 -12.36
C LYS A 236 -11.47 5.82 -11.24
N ILE A 237 -11.98 6.61 -10.30
CA ILE A 237 -12.86 6.14 -9.23
C ILE A 237 -14.29 6.65 -9.46
N ARG A 238 -15.29 5.91 -8.97
CA ARG A 238 -16.71 6.26 -9.14
C ARG A 238 -17.44 6.54 -7.84
N ASP A 239 -16.94 6.02 -6.73
CA ASP A 239 -17.52 6.22 -5.40
C ASP A 239 -16.44 5.93 -4.33
N ARG A 240 -16.83 6.01 -3.06
CA ARG A 240 -16.07 5.60 -1.90
C ARG A 240 -16.96 4.86 -0.92
N VAL A 241 -16.35 4.04 -0.06
CA VAL A 241 -17.04 3.36 1.03
C VAL A 241 -16.26 3.50 2.33
N ASP A 242 -17.00 3.57 3.42
CA ASP A 242 -16.49 3.37 4.77
C ASP A 242 -16.55 1.89 5.14
N LEU A 243 -15.54 1.38 5.84
CA LEU A 243 -15.58 0.01 6.37
C LEU A 243 -16.11 -0.01 7.81
N PRO A 244 -16.66 -1.13 8.31
CA PRO A 244 -16.98 -1.28 9.73
C PRO A 244 -15.76 -1.00 10.61
N ARG A 245 -15.97 -0.45 11.81
CA ARG A 245 -14.89 -0.24 12.81
C ARG A 245 -14.55 -1.55 13.53
N ASP A 246 -14.24 -2.57 12.74
CA ASP A 246 -14.02 -3.94 13.16
C ASP A 246 -12.83 -4.52 12.40
N GLU A 247 -11.82 -4.99 13.11
CA GLU A 247 -10.56 -5.45 12.52
C GLU A 247 -10.75 -6.71 11.67
N ASN A 248 -11.72 -7.58 12.01
CA ASN A 248 -12.02 -8.76 11.21
C ASN A 248 -12.70 -8.38 9.88
N ALA A 249 -13.62 -7.41 9.91
CA ALA A 249 -14.23 -6.84 8.70
C ALA A 249 -13.19 -6.14 7.83
N ILE A 250 -12.24 -5.40 8.43
CA ILE A 250 -11.14 -4.78 7.70
C ILE A 250 -10.23 -5.85 7.07
N ALA A 251 -9.88 -6.92 7.80
CA ALA A 251 -9.06 -8.03 7.28
C ALA A 251 -9.74 -8.73 6.10
N GLU A 252 -11.05 -8.94 6.21
CA GLU A 252 -11.89 -9.56 5.18
C GLU A 252 -11.97 -8.70 3.92
N TRP A 253 -12.19 -7.40 4.07
CA TRP A 253 -12.15 -6.46 2.95
C TRP A 253 -10.76 -6.44 2.32
N LEU A 254 -9.71 -6.28 3.12
CA LEU A 254 -8.33 -6.23 2.64
C LEU A 254 -7.97 -7.48 1.85
N ALA A 255 -8.39 -8.65 2.32
CA ALA A 255 -8.17 -9.92 1.64
C ALA A 255 -8.85 -10.01 0.26
N LYS A 256 -10.08 -9.53 0.16
CA LYS A 256 -10.94 -9.70 -1.03
C LYS A 256 -10.88 -8.54 -2.01
N LYS A 257 -10.61 -7.34 -1.52
CA LYS A 257 -10.81 -6.07 -2.23
C LYS A 257 -9.56 -5.21 -2.26
N GLY A 258 -8.55 -5.45 -1.44
CA GLY A 258 -7.27 -4.73 -1.56
C GLY A 258 -6.95 -3.75 -0.46
N PRO A 259 -5.84 -3.01 -0.62
CA PRO A 259 -5.35 -2.03 0.34
C PRO A 259 -6.44 -1.05 0.81
N VAL A 260 -6.36 -0.64 2.07
CA VAL A 260 -7.36 0.23 2.74
C VAL A 260 -6.69 1.49 3.25
N ALA A 261 -7.27 2.65 2.95
CA ALA A 261 -6.84 3.92 3.54
C ALA A 261 -7.32 3.95 5.00
N ILE A 262 -6.38 4.14 5.94
CA ILE A 262 -6.66 4.20 7.37
C ILE A 262 -6.01 5.43 7.99
N ALA A 263 -6.44 5.76 9.21
CA ALA A 263 -5.77 6.72 10.05
C ALA A 263 -5.20 6.01 11.28
N VAL A 264 -4.09 6.51 11.81
CA VAL A 264 -3.46 6.03 13.03
C VAL A 264 -3.03 7.19 13.93
N ASP A 265 -2.76 6.90 15.19
CA ASP A 265 -1.91 7.70 16.07
C ASP A 265 -0.45 7.35 15.77
N ALA A 266 0.33 8.29 15.24
CA ALA A 266 1.71 8.06 14.83
C ALA A 266 2.74 8.44 15.93
N THR A 267 2.32 8.72 17.17
CA THR A 267 3.22 9.19 18.23
C THR A 267 4.36 8.20 18.50
N SER A 268 4.08 6.89 18.52
CA SER A 268 5.10 5.84 18.74
C SER A 268 6.00 5.57 17.51
N PHE A 269 5.82 6.27 16.39
CA PHE A 269 6.49 5.92 15.13
C PHE A 269 7.88 6.56 14.98
N GLN A 270 8.18 7.63 15.73
CA GLN A 270 9.36 8.46 15.51
C GLN A 270 10.67 7.65 15.54
N SER A 271 10.81 6.74 16.50
CA SER A 271 12.02 5.94 16.74
C SER A 271 11.88 4.49 16.26
N TYR A 272 10.76 4.11 15.64
CA TYR A 272 10.53 2.75 15.15
C TYR A 272 11.53 2.37 14.04
N THR A 273 12.10 1.16 14.16
CA THR A 273 13.06 0.62 13.16
C THR A 273 12.64 -0.73 12.60
N GLY A 274 11.85 -1.53 13.33
CA GLY A 274 11.42 -2.84 12.86
C GLY A 274 10.60 -3.63 13.88
N GLY A 275 10.13 -4.81 13.48
CA GLY A 275 9.36 -5.72 14.33
C GLY A 275 7.87 -5.37 14.44
N VAL A 276 7.19 -5.87 15.47
CA VAL A 276 5.74 -5.71 15.67
C VAL A 276 5.46 -4.84 16.89
N LEU A 277 4.88 -3.67 16.65
CA LEU A 277 4.47 -2.74 17.69
C LEU A 277 3.25 -3.29 18.45
N THR A 278 3.32 -3.40 19.77
CA THR A 278 2.32 -4.08 20.64
C THR A 278 1.75 -3.19 21.74
N SER A 279 2.34 -2.04 21.97
CA SER A 279 1.91 -1.02 22.93
C SER A 279 2.00 0.35 22.26
N CYS A 280 1.30 0.51 21.13
CA CYS A 280 1.22 1.77 20.41
C CYS A 280 0.37 2.78 21.17
N ILE A 281 0.88 4.01 21.30
CA ILE A 281 0.07 5.13 21.78
C ILE A 281 -1.19 5.24 20.92
N SER A 282 -2.34 5.36 21.57
CA SER A 282 -3.66 5.23 20.94
C SER A 282 -4.62 6.27 21.52
N GLU A 283 -4.19 7.53 21.56
CA GLU A 283 -4.95 8.63 22.16
C GLU A 283 -5.72 9.42 21.10
N HIS A 284 -5.03 9.81 20.02
CA HIS A 284 -5.58 10.70 19.01
C HIS A 284 -5.09 10.30 17.61
N LEU A 285 -6.01 10.22 16.65
CA LEU A 285 -5.66 10.01 15.26
C LEU A 285 -5.01 11.27 14.69
N ASP A 286 -3.84 11.14 14.07
CA ASP A 286 -3.08 12.27 13.54
C ASP A 286 -2.33 11.95 12.24
N HIS A 287 -2.45 10.72 11.69
CA HIS A 287 -1.69 10.37 10.50
C HIS A 287 -2.42 9.42 9.56
N GLY A 288 -2.36 9.71 8.26
CA GLY A 288 -2.96 8.90 7.20
C GLY A 288 -1.95 7.89 6.66
N VAL A 289 -2.29 6.62 6.69
CA VAL A 289 -1.42 5.53 6.20
C VAL A 289 -2.22 4.52 5.37
N LEU A 290 -1.52 3.63 4.68
CA LEU A 290 -2.16 2.61 3.84
C LEU A 290 -1.95 1.21 4.44
N LEU A 291 -3.05 0.54 4.74
CA LEU A 291 -3.04 -0.85 5.19
C LEU A 291 -2.91 -1.78 3.97
N VAL A 292 -1.83 -2.56 3.89
CA VAL A 292 -1.48 -3.37 2.69
C VAL A 292 -1.43 -4.87 2.94
N GLY A 293 -1.55 -5.31 4.19
CA GLY A 293 -1.54 -6.74 4.51
C GLY A 293 -1.71 -7.03 5.99
N TYR A 294 -1.71 -8.32 6.32
CA TYR A 294 -1.64 -8.85 7.68
C TYR A 294 -1.12 -10.28 7.67
N ASP A 295 -0.79 -10.77 8.86
CA ASP A 295 -0.38 -12.15 9.09
C ASP A 295 -0.87 -12.63 10.47
N ASP A 296 -1.90 -13.48 10.46
CA ASP A 296 -2.45 -14.13 11.65
C ASP A 296 -1.67 -15.41 12.04
N THR A 297 -0.69 -15.85 11.23
CA THR A 297 0.17 -17.00 11.55
C THR A 297 1.36 -16.63 12.44
N SER A 298 1.67 -15.32 12.49
CA SER A 298 2.68 -14.76 13.39
C SER A 298 2.21 -14.72 14.84
N LYS A 299 3.17 -14.68 15.78
CA LYS A 299 2.93 -14.50 17.21
C LYS A 299 3.80 -13.33 17.73
N PRO A 300 3.21 -12.15 18.00
CA PRO A 300 1.80 -11.80 17.82
C PRO A 300 1.40 -11.65 16.33
N PRO A 301 0.10 -11.75 16.01
CA PRO A 301 -0.40 -11.43 14.67
C PRO A 301 -0.25 -9.94 14.40
N TYR A 302 -0.07 -9.55 13.13
CA TYR A 302 0.20 -8.15 12.80
C TYR A 302 -0.49 -7.67 11.52
N TRP A 303 -0.69 -6.36 11.46
CA TRP A 303 -0.98 -5.59 10.26
C TRP A 303 0.32 -5.16 9.57
N ILE A 304 0.28 -4.98 8.24
CA ILE A 304 1.37 -4.42 7.44
C ILE A 304 0.90 -3.07 6.91
N ILE A 305 1.60 -2.01 7.27
CA ILE A 305 1.21 -0.62 6.96
C ILE A 305 2.32 0.05 6.16
N LYS A 306 1.94 0.65 5.02
CA LYS A 306 2.80 1.52 4.21
C LYS A 306 2.71 2.95 4.72
N ASN A 307 3.85 3.55 5.03
CA ASN A 307 3.97 4.95 5.45
C ASN A 307 4.44 5.84 4.27
N SER A 308 4.46 7.16 4.49
CA SER A 308 4.82 8.20 3.52
C SER A 308 6.06 9.01 3.94
N TRP A 309 6.99 8.40 4.67
CA TRP A 309 8.19 9.06 5.24
C TRP A 309 9.51 8.64 4.56
N GLY A 310 9.40 8.10 3.35
CA GLY A 310 10.50 7.54 2.60
C GLY A 310 10.95 6.17 3.11
N LYS A 311 11.76 5.50 2.28
CA LYS A 311 12.28 4.14 2.59
C LYS A 311 13.26 4.10 3.75
N GLY A 312 13.91 5.24 4.05
CA GLY A 312 14.91 5.33 5.13
C GLY A 312 14.34 5.32 6.56
N TRP A 313 13.03 5.13 6.71
CA TRP A 313 12.34 5.01 8.01
C TRP A 313 11.68 3.63 8.13
N GLY A 314 11.64 3.06 9.34
CA GLY A 314 11.01 1.77 9.62
C GLY A 314 11.58 0.61 8.79
N GLU A 315 10.73 -0.33 8.42
CA GLU A 315 11.08 -1.50 7.60
C GLU A 315 10.96 -1.14 6.12
N GLU A 316 11.95 -0.41 5.59
CA GLU A 316 11.94 0.09 4.20
C GLU A 316 10.70 0.97 3.89
N GLY A 317 10.28 1.77 4.87
CA GLY A 317 9.09 2.63 4.80
C GLY A 317 7.79 1.99 5.28
N TYR A 318 7.86 0.79 5.84
CA TYR A 318 6.72 0.08 6.40
C TYR A 318 6.83 -0.05 7.92
N ILE A 319 5.68 -0.31 8.55
CA ILE A 319 5.57 -0.67 9.96
C ILE A 319 4.62 -1.85 10.12
N ARG A 320 4.88 -2.68 11.13
CA ARG A 320 3.94 -3.70 11.58
C ARG A 320 3.45 -3.36 12.98
N ILE A 321 2.13 -3.40 13.14
CA ILE A 321 1.44 -3.19 14.42
C ILE A 321 0.61 -4.43 14.73
N GLU A 322 0.48 -4.78 15.99
CA GLU A 322 -0.31 -5.94 16.42
C GLU A 322 -1.76 -5.83 15.92
N LYS A 323 -2.27 -6.96 15.43
CA LYS A 323 -3.64 -7.09 14.93
C LYS A 323 -4.54 -7.67 16.03
N GLY A 324 -5.74 -7.12 16.15
CA GLY A 324 -6.79 -7.58 17.08
C GLY A 324 -6.93 -6.75 18.35
N THR A 325 -6.05 -5.78 18.57
CA THR A 325 -6.01 -4.92 19.77
C THR A 325 -6.24 -3.45 19.46
N ASN A 326 -6.63 -3.11 18.23
CA ASN A 326 -6.81 -1.75 17.73
C ASN A 326 -5.62 -0.82 18.00
N GLN A 327 -4.40 -1.35 17.85
CA GLN A 327 -3.17 -0.58 17.99
C GLN A 327 -3.23 0.70 17.15
N CYS A 328 -2.80 1.80 17.75
CA CYS A 328 -2.77 3.13 17.14
C CYS A 328 -4.13 3.61 16.62
N LEU A 329 -5.24 3.05 17.14
CA LEU A 329 -6.62 3.35 16.70
C LEU A 329 -6.95 3.02 15.24
N MET A 330 -6.19 2.11 14.61
CA MET A 330 -6.20 1.86 13.16
C MET A 330 -7.58 1.54 12.57
N LYS A 331 -8.51 0.96 13.35
CA LYS A 331 -9.84 0.54 12.85
C LYS A 331 -10.86 1.68 12.84
N ASN A 332 -10.51 2.87 13.30
CA ASN A 332 -11.49 3.92 13.59
C ASN A 332 -11.95 4.69 12.33
N LEU A 333 -11.07 4.89 11.35
CA LEU A 333 -11.36 5.58 10.09
C LEU A 333 -10.93 4.82 8.82
N PRO A 334 -11.34 3.56 8.63
CA PRO A 334 -11.03 2.79 7.43
C PRO A 334 -11.98 3.16 6.27
N SER A 335 -11.40 3.46 5.11
CA SER A 335 -12.15 3.74 3.88
C SER A 335 -11.44 3.19 2.64
N SER A 336 -12.21 3.05 1.56
CA SER A 336 -11.68 2.63 0.26
C SER A 336 -12.41 3.33 -0.87
N ALA A 337 -11.67 3.73 -1.89
CA ALA A 337 -12.23 4.08 -3.18
C ALA A 337 -12.90 2.88 -3.84
N VAL A 338 -13.89 3.17 -4.68
CA VAL A 338 -14.54 2.21 -5.55
C VAL A 338 -14.15 2.53 -6.98
N VAL A 339 -13.43 1.61 -7.61
CA VAL A 339 -13.06 1.67 -9.03
C VAL A 339 -14.02 0.83 -9.88
N SER A 340 -14.05 1.11 -11.17
CA SER A 340 -14.61 0.18 -12.16
C SER A 340 -13.48 -0.67 -12.74
N GLY A 341 -13.74 -1.96 -12.95
CA GLY A 341 -12.86 -2.80 -13.77
C GLY A 341 -12.79 -2.28 -15.20
N PRO A 342 -11.78 -2.69 -15.98
CA PRO A 342 -11.82 -2.52 -17.41
C PRO A 342 -13.10 -3.19 -17.94
N PRO A 343 -13.66 -2.73 -19.08
CA PRO A 343 -14.69 -3.50 -19.75
C PRO A 343 -14.20 -4.95 -19.89
N PRO A 344 -15.08 -5.96 -19.71
CA PRO A 344 -14.68 -7.35 -19.90
C PRO A 344 -13.98 -7.48 -21.26
N PRO A 345 -12.91 -8.30 -21.35
CA PRO A 345 -12.29 -8.55 -22.64
C PRO A 345 -13.37 -8.98 -23.64
N PRO A 346 -13.28 -8.58 -24.92
CA PRO A 346 -14.21 -9.04 -25.94
C PRO A 346 -14.36 -10.56 -25.86
N PRO A 347 -15.56 -11.12 -26.05
CA PRO A 347 -15.71 -12.58 -26.13
C PRO A 347 -14.70 -13.12 -27.14
N THR A 348 -13.99 -14.19 -26.78
CA THR A 348 -13.06 -14.83 -27.73
C THR A 348 -13.87 -15.29 -28.93
N PRO A 349 -13.51 -14.90 -30.17
CA PRO A 349 -14.27 -15.30 -31.34
C PRO A 349 -14.34 -16.83 -31.41
N THR A 350 -15.52 -17.35 -31.68
CA THR A 350 -15.79 -18.78 -31.81
C THR A 350 -16.27 -19.10 -33.21
N PHE A 351 -16.10 -20.35 -33.62
CA PHE A 351 -16.78 -20.91 -34.78
C PHE A 351 -17.63 -22.10 -34.33
N THR A 352 -18.81 -22.24 -34.94
CA THR A 352 -19.70 -23.38 -34.74
C THR A 352 -19.62 -24.28 -35.97
N GLN A 353 -19.40 -25.57 -35.75
CA GLN A 353 -19.53 -26.61 -36.75
C GLN A 353 -20.87 -27.32 -36.54
N GLU A 354 -21.67 -27.38 -37.60
CA GLU A 354 -22.92 -28.13 -37.64
C GLU A 354 -22.77 -29.33 -38.58
N LEU A 355 -22.92 -30.55 -38.05
CA LEU A 355 -22.85 -31.81 -38.79
C LEU A 355 -24.24 -32.43 -38.87
N CYS A 356 -24.74 -32.74 -40.07
CA CYS A 356 -26.09 -33.26 -40.29
C CYS A 356 -26.09 -34.60 -41.03
N GLU A 357 -27.12 -35.42 -40.81
CA GLU A 357 -27.41 -36.57 -41.67
C GLU A 357 -28.14 -36.08 -42.94
N GLY A 358 -27.66 -36.48 -44.13
CA GLY A 358 -28.21 -36.07 -45.43
C GLY A 358 -27.40 -34.96 -46.11
N ALA A 359 -27.80 -34.58 -47.33
CA ALA A 359 -26.99 -33.70 -48.19
C ALA A 359 -27.23 -32.20 -47.98
N GLU A 360 -28.32 -31.81 -47.29
CA GLU A 360 -28.84 -30.43 -47.30
C GLU A 360 -28.85 -29.74 -45.92
N CYS A 361 -28.15 -30.27 -44.91
CA CYS A 361 -28.11 -29.70 -43.56
C CYS A 361 -29.51 -29.47 -42.92
N GLN A 362 -30.48 -30.34 -43.23
CA GLN A 362 -31.88 -30.16 -42.80
C GLN A 362 -32.34 -31.14 -41.71
N SER A 363 -31.67 -32.29 -41.55
CA SER A 363 -32.11 -33.35 -40.64
C SER A 363 -31.00 -33.87 -39.75
N LYS A 364 -31.34 -34.09 -38.46
CA LYS A 364 -30.46 -34.69 -37.44
C LYS A 364 -29.08 -34.04 -37.33
N CYS A 365 -29.08 -32.72 -37.16
CA CYS A 365 -27.88 -31.92 -37.04
C CYS A 365 -27.34 -31.87 -35.60
N THR A 366 -26.02 -31.95 -35.45
CA THR A 366 -25.30 -31.76 -34.19
C THR A 366 -24.40 -30.54 -34.31
N LYS A 367 -24.53 -29.58 -33.38
CA LYS A 367 -23.70 -28.37 -33.32
C LYS A 367 -22.60 -28.51 -32.27
N ALA A 368 -21.39 -28.10 -32.61
CA ALA A 368 -20.27 -27.97 -31.70
C ALA A 368 -19.58 -26.62 -31.90
N THR A 369 -19.36 -25.87 -30.82
CA THR A 369 -18.75 -24.53 -30.86
C THR A 369 -17.33 -24.59 -30.29
N PHE A 370 -16.39 -23.97 -31.00
CA PHE A 370 -14.97 -24.03 -30.73
C PHE A 370 -14.35 -22.63 -30.71
N PRO A 371 -13.36 -22.36 -29.84
CA PRO A 371 -12.60 -21.11 -29.88
C PRO A 371 -11.74 -21.00 -31.16
N THR A 372 -11.70 -19.82 -31.76
CA THR A 372 -10.73 -19.51 -32.84
C THR A 372 -9.33 -19.31 -32.27
N GLY A 373 -8.30 -19.47 -33.11
CA GLY A 373 -6.90 -19.28 -32.75
C GLY A 373 -6.33 -20.30 -31.75
N LYS A 374 -7.13 -21.27 -31.32
CA LYS A 374 -6.72 -22.36 -30.42
C LYS A 374 -6.77 -23.70 -31.14
N CYS A 375 -5.90 -24.61 -30.70
CA CYS A 375 -5.94 -25.99 -31.14
C CYS A 375 -7.16 -26.70 -30.54
N VAL A 376 -8.03 -27.26 -31.39
CA VAL A 376 -9.20 -28.03 -30.96
C VAL A 376 -9.26 -29.35 -31.70
N GLN A 377 -9.74 -30.40 -31.03
CA GLN A 377 -9.96 -31.70 -31.65
C GLN A 377 -11.32 -31.73 -32.34
N LEU A 378 -11.36 -32.26 -33.57
CA LEU A 378 -12.59 -32.49 -34.30
C LEU A 378 -13.15 -33.88 -33.98
N SER A 379 -14.47 -34.00 -33.99
CA SER A 379 -15.20 -35.26 -33.90
C SER A 379 -14.90 -36.11 -35.14
N GLY A 380 -13.92 -37.03 -35.05
CA GLY A 380 -13.63 -37.99 -36.12
C GLY A 380 -12.15 -38.27 -36.46
N ALA A 381 -11.21 -37.53 -35.86
CA ALA A 381 -9.74 -37.65 -35.89
C ALA A 381 -9.03 -36.40 -36.43
N GLY A 382 -7.92 -36.04 -35.77
CA GLY A 382 -7.13 -34.86 -36.04
C GLY A 382 -7.44 -33.67 -35.13
N SER A 383 -6.76 -32.56 -35.37
CA SER A 383 -6.96 -31.29 -34.66
C SER A 383 -6.89 -30.12 -35.63
N VAL A 384 -7.48 -28.99 -35.26
CA VAL A 384 -7.58 -27.81 -36.13
C VAL A 384 -7.29 -26.54 -35.34
N ILE A 385 -6.65 -25.58 -36.00
CA ILE A 385 -6.63 -24.17 -35.59
C ILE A 385 -7.43 -23.41 -36.63
N ALA A 386 -8.49 -22.72 -36.21
CA ALA A 386 -9.36 -22.00 -37.13
C ALA A 386 -9.36 -20.49 -36.87
N SER A 387 -9.56 -19.71 -37.92
CA SER A 387 -9.71 -18.25 -37.88
C SER A 387 -10.89 -17.84 -38.75
N CYS A 388 -11.73 -16.95 -38.22
CA CYS A 388 -12.91 -16.42 -38.92
C CYS A 388 -12.52 -15.24 -39.82
N GLY A 389 -12.89 -15.31 -41.09
CA GLY A 389 -12.94 -14.17 -42.02
C GLY A 389 -14.37 -13.66 -42.19
N SER A 390 -14.57 -12.66 -43.06
CA SER A 390 -15.90 -12.05 -43.26
C SER A 390 -16.92 -13.01 -43.87
N ASN A 391 -16.49 -13.90 -44.79
CA ASN A 391 -17.37 -14.83 -45.52
C ASN A 391 -16.85 -16.29 -45.53
N ASN A 392 -15.72 -16.57 -44.86
CA ASN A 392 -15.10 -17.88 -44.84
C ASN A 392 -14.45 -18.17 -43.48
N LEU A 393 -14.29 -19.45 -43.17
CA LEU A 393 -13.50 -19.96 -42.07
C LEU A 393 -12.21 -20.53 -42.66
N THR A 394 -11.06 -20.01 -42.22
CA THR A 394 -9.76 -20.59 -42.56
C THR A 394 -9.34 -21.54 -41.46
N GLN A 395 -8.95 -22.75 -41.83
CA GLN A 395 -8.57 -23.83 -40.95
C GLN A 395 -7.17 -24.33 -41.30
N ILE A 396 -6.36 -24.58 -40.30
CA ILE A 396 -5.13 -25.37 -40.41
C ILE A 396 -5.45 -26.72 -39.79
N VAL A 397 -5.68 -27.73 -40.63
CA VAL A 397 -6.08 -29.07 -40.21
C VAL A 397 -4.85 -29.94 -40.06
N TYR A 398 -4.75 -30.65 -38.94
CA TYR A 398 -3.71 -31.62 -38.62
C TYR A 398 -4.34 -33.01 -38.55
N PRO A 399 -4.41 -33.76 -39.67
CA PRO A 399 -5.23 -34.98 -39.76
C PRO A 399 -4.73 -36.12 -38.87
N LEU A 400 -3.42 -36.14 -38.59
CA LEU A 400 -2.73 -37.21 -37.85
C LEU A 400 -2.27 -36.77 -36.46
N SER A 401 -2.61 -35.54 -36.03
CA SER A 401 -2.19 -35.00 -34.74
C SER A 401 -3.39 -34.52 -33.94
N SER A 402 -3.37 -34.81 -32.65
CA SER A 402 -4.38 -34.41 -31.69
C SER A 402 -4.01 -33.13 -30.94
N SER A 403 -2.84 -32.54 -31.26
CA SER A 403 -2.23 -31.40 -30.57
C SER A 403 -1.72 -30.31 -31.53
N CYS A 404 -2.26 -30.24 -32.75
CA CYS A 404 -1.92 -29.28 -33.79
C CYS A 404 -0.41 -29.18 -34.08
N SER A 405 0.22 -30.34 -34.23
CA SER A 405 1.65 -30.48 -34.48
C SER A 405 1.91 -31.40 -35.67
N GLY A 406 3.03 -31.18 -36.37
CA GLY A 406 3.41 -32.00 -37.53
C GLY A 406 2.71 -31.59 -38.84
N PHE A 407 2.45 -32.56 -39.72
CA PHE A 407 1.88 -32.31 -41.04
C PHE A 407 0.51 -31.63 -40.95
N SER A 408 0.35 -30.53 -41.68
CA SER A 408 -0.86 -29.71 -41.68
C SER A 408 -1.31 -29.37 -43.10
N VAL A 409 -2.62 -29.27 -43.27
CA VAL A 409 -3.25 -28.87 -44.53
C VAL A 409 -4.07 -27.59 -44.29
N PRO A 410 -3.79 -26.50 -45.01
CA PRO A 410 -4.66 -25.32 -44.98
C PRO A 410 -5.95 -25.61 -45.75
N LEU A 411 -7.09 -25.22 -45.18
CA LEU A 411 -8.41 -25.38 -45.76
C LEU A 411 -9.22 -24.10 -45.54
N THR A 412 -9.90 -23.62 -46.57
CA THR A 412 -10.83 -22.48 -46.47
C THR A 412 -12.22 -22.97 -46.84
N VAL A 413 -13.18 -22.78 -45.93
CA VAL A 413 -14.58 -23.18 -46.14
C VAL A 413 -15.49 -21.95 -46.07
N PRO A 414 -16.52 -21.83 -46.93
CA PRO A 414 -17.49 -20.75 -46.82
C PRO A 414 -18.29 -20.82 -45.51
N LEU A 415 -18.59 -19.67 -44.93
CA LEU A 415 -19.52 -19.56 -43.82
C LEU A 415 -20.97 -19.63 -44.32
N ASP A 416 -21.87 -20.07 -43.44
CA ASP A 416 -23.32 -20.10 -43.67
C ASP A 416 -23.75 -20.88 -44.93
N LYS A 417 -22.90 -21.81 -45.39
CA LYS A 417 -23.17 -22.69 -46.54
C LYS A 417 -23.07 -24.15 -46.13
N CYS A 418 -24.07 -24.91 -46.51
CA CYS A 418 -24.07 -26.36 -46.36
C CYS A 418 -23.14 -27.00 -47.41
N LEU A 419 -22.18 -27.81 -46.95
CA LEU A 419 -21.21 -28.50 -47.78
C LEU A 419 -21.41 -30.02 -47.66
N PRO A 420 -21.55 -30.76 -48.77
CA PRO A 420 -21.64 -32.22 -48.71
C PRO A 420 -20.30 -32.82 -48.27
N ILE A 421 -20.35 -33.79 -47.37
CA ILE A 421 -19.21 -34.59 -46.93
C ILE A 421 -19.52 -36.08 -47.11
N VAL A 422 -18.51 -36.94 -46.95
CA VAL A 422 -18.63 -38.39 -47.18
C VAL A 422 -19.79 -39.02 -46.40
N ILE A 423 -20.09 -38.51 -45.20
CA ILE A 423 -21.17 -38.98 -44.34
C ILE A 423 -22.05 -37.79 -43.95
N GLY A 424 -22.86 -37.31 -44.89
CA GLY A 424 -23.84 -36.24 -44.67
C GLY A 424 -23.37 -34.87 -45.15
N SER A 425 -23.58 -33.84 -44.33
CA SER A 425 -23.25 -32.46 -44.69
C SER A 425 -22.75 -31.66 -43.49
N VAL A 426 -21.93 -30.63 -43.75
CA VAL A 426 -21.36 -29.75 -42.72
C VAL A 426 -21.61 -28.28 -43.05
N MET A 427 -21.87 -27.47 -42.03
CA MET A 427 -21.94 -26.02 -42.12
C MET A 427 -21.10 -25.37 -41.02
N TYR A 428 -20.54 -24.19 -41.30
CA TYR A 428 -19.74 -23.43 -40.35
C TYR A 428 -20.30 -22.01 -40.17
N GLU A 429 -20.37 -21.57 -38.92
CA GLU A 429 -20.79 -20.23 -38.52
C GLU A 429 -19.71 -19.60 -37.63
N CYS A 430 -19.59 -18.28 -37.59
CA CYS A 430 -18.67 -17.55 -36.70
C CYS A 430 -19.44 -16.59 -35.80
N SER A 431 -19.04 -16.47 -34.52
CA SER A 431 -19.72 -15.58 -33.55
C SER A 431 -19.55 -14.10 -33.86
N ASP A 432 -18.44 -13.73 -34.50
CA ASP A 432 -18.11 -12.36 -34.87
C ASP A 432 -17.73 -12.33 -36.35
N LYS A 433 -18.68 -11.94 -37.20
CA LYS A 433 -18.36 -11.57 -38.59
C LYS A 433 -17.44 -10.35 -38.49
N ALA A 434 -16.19 -10.46 -38.95
CA ALA A 434 -15.29 -9.32 -39.02
C ALA A 434 -16.01 -8.16 -39.73
N PRO A 435 -15.95 -6.91 -39.23
CA PRO A 435 -16.60 -5.78 -39.86
C PRO A 435 -16.25 -5.76 -41.35
N THR A 436 -17.26 -5.72 -42.20
CA THR A 436 -17.05 -5.46 -43.63
C THR A 436 -16.48 -4.06 -43.73
N ASP A 437 -15.24 -3.92 -44.24
CA ASP A 437 -14.74 -2.62 -44.65
C ASP A 437 -15.77 -1.99 -45.61
N PRO A 438 -16.14 -0.70 -45.42
CA PRO A 438 -17.09 -0.06 -46.30
C PRO A 438 -16.50 0.01 -47.72
N PRO A 439 -17.32 -0.17 -48.77
CA PRO A 439 -16.86 0.02 -50.13
C PRO A 439 -16.40 1.48 -50.31
N GLY A 440 -15.16 1.64 -50.79
CA GLY A 440 -14.53 2.94 -51.09
C GLY A 440 -15.12 3.66 -52.28
#